data_AF-F3FV30-F1
#
_entry.id   AF-F3FV30-F1
#
_cell.length_a   1.000
_cell.length_b   1.000
_cell.length_c   1.000
_cell.angle_alpha   90.00
_cell.angle_beta   90.00
_cell.angle_gamma   90.00
#
_symmetry.space_group_name_H-M   'P 1'
#
loop_
_entity.id
_entity.type
_entity.pdbx_description
1 polymer ?
#
loop_
_entity_poly.entity_id
_entity_poly.type
_entity_poly.pdbx_seq_one_letter_code
_entity_poly.pdbx_strand_id
1 'polypeptide(L)'
;MSLGADVEPVVEGGGSEVIEVSRAFNAMRTRISRYLTERGQLFSAISHDLRTPITRLRLRVELLEDEQLQRKFSRDLDELELLVKGALQCVKDTDIHENIEPVDLNALLECLVEPWLLADGNGRVTQQGEAHAAYSGKPLALK
;
A
#
# COMPACT_ATOMS: atom_id res chain seq x y z
N MET A 1 -0.91 15.90 6.27
CA MET A 1 -0.98 16.27 7.70
C MET A 1 -0.93 14.98 8.51
N SER A 2 0.18 14.69 9.18
CA SER A 2 0.34 13.49 10.03
C SER A 2 -0.42 13.71 11.34
N LEU A 3 -1.61 13.13 11.46
CA LEU A 3 -2.34 13.11 12.73
C LEU A 3 -1.80 11.95 13.58
N GLY A 4 -0.76 12.22 14.37
CA GLY A 4 -0.44 11.29 15.47
C GLY A 4 0.94 11.37 16.09
N ALA A 5 1.94 11.86 15.36
CA ALA A 5 3.33 11.81 15.85
C ALA A 5 3.85 13.16 16.38
N ASP A 6 3.32 14.29 15.92
CA ASP A 6 4.00 15.59 16.07
C ASP A 6 3.10 16.71 16.62
N VAL A 7 2.05 16.34 17.37
CA VAL A 7 1.20 17.34 18.04
C VAL A 7 1.77 17.61 19.43
N GLU A 8 2.31 18.81 19.59
CA GLU A 8 2.99 19.26 20.81
C GLU A 8 2.06 19.34 22.03
N PRO A 9 2.49 18.98 23.26
CA PRO A 9 1.69 19.08 24.50
C PRO A 9 0.92 20.38 24.62
N VAL A 10 -0.36 20.29 24.99
CA VAL A 10 -1.09 21.48 25.42
C VAL A 10 -0.41 21.98 26.68
N VAL A 11 0.05 23.23 26.64
CA VAL A 11 0.70 23.87 27.79
C VAL A 11 -0.30 23.94 28.93
N GLU A 12 0.04 23.37 30.08
CA GLU A 12 -0.78 23.46 31.28
C GLU A 12 -0.68 24.88 31.86
N GLY A 13 -1.76 25.66 31.75
CA GLY A 13 -1.81 27.02 32.28
C GLY A 13 -3.24 27.54 32.43
N GLY A 14 -3.41 28.56 33.28
CA GLY A 14 -4.71 29.15 33.58
C GLY A 14 -5.32 28.68 34.91
N GLY A 15 -6.63 28.81 35.06
CA GLY A 15 -7.36 28.39 36.26
C GLY A 15 -7.30 26.87 36.47
N SER A 16 -7.62 26.40 37.69
CA SER A 16 -7.56 24.98 38.05
C SER A 16 -8.33 24.07 37.08
N GLU A 17 -9.51 24.51 36.64
CA GLU A 17 -10.33 23.77 35.66
C GLU A 17 -9.62 23.61 34.30
N VAL A 18 -8.92 24.65 33.83
CA VAL A 18 -8.18 24.63 32.55
C VAL A 18 -6.97 23.70 32.64
N ILE A 19 -6.29 23.68 33.80
CA ILE A 19 -5.18 22.76 34.06
C ILE A 19 -5.68 21.31 34.06
N GLU A 20 -6.81 21.02 34.70
CA GLU A 20 -7.38 19.67 34.73
C GLU A 20 -7.78 19.18 33.33
N VAL A 21 -8.42 20.02 32.53
CA VAL A 21 -8.77 19.69 31.13
C VAL A 21 -7.51 19.48 30.29
N SER A 22 -6.48 20.33 30.44
CA SER A 22 -5.22 20.20 29.71
C SER A 22 -4.51 18.88 30.02
N ARG A 23 -4.51 18.45 31.29
CA ARG A 23 -3.98 17.14 31.71
C ARG A 23 -4.76 15.99 31.10
N ALA A 24 -6.09 16.04 31.17
CA ALA A 24 -6.95 15.00 30.59
C ALA A 24 -6.72 14.86 29.08
N PHE A 25 -6.57 16.00 28.38
CA PHE A 25 -6.29 16.02 26.94
C PHE A 25 -4.90 15.44 26.61
N ASN A 26 -3.86 15.85 27.33
CA ASN A 26 -2.50 15.32 27.15
C ASN A 26 -2.43 13.81 27.42
N ALA A 27 -3.17 13.32 28.42
CA ALA A 27 -3.29 11.89 28.71
C ALA A 27 -4.00 11.14 27.57
N MET A 28 -5.13 11.67 27.07
CA MET A 28 -5.84 11.12 25.92
C MET A 28 -4.94 11.05 24.68
N ARG A 29 -4.21 12.13 24.39
CA ARG A 29 -3.29 12.16 23.25
C ARG A 29 -2.19 11.11 23.37
N THR A 30 -1.59 10.98 24.55
CA THR A 30 -0.55 9.96 24.80
C THR A 30 -1.09 8.56 24.55
N ARG A 31 -2.33 8.29 24.97
CA ARG A 31 -3.00 7.01 24.73
C ARG A 31 -3.25 6.75 23.24
N ILE A 32 -3.71 7.76 22.49
CA ILE A 32 -3.95 7.66 21.04
C ILE A 32 -2.63 7.43 20.30
N SER A 33 -1.59 8.21 20.59
CA SER A 33 -0.29 8.08 19.95
C SER A 33 0.34 6.70 20.16
N ARG A 34 0.25 6.17 21.39
CA ARG A 34 0.67 4.80 21.70
C ARG A 34 -0.10 3.77 20.89
N TYR A 35 -1.43 3.87 20.85
CA TYR A 35 -2.28 2.96 20.08
C TYR A 35 -1.94 2.97 18.58
N LEU A 36 -1.72 4.14 17.99
CA LEU A 36 -1.32 4.27 16.59
C LEU A 36 0.06 3.64 16.34
N THR A 37 1.01 3.84 17.26
CA THR A 37 2.35 3.25 17.19
C THR A 37 2.31 1.73 17.26
N GLU A 38 1.58 1.17 18.23
CA GLU A 38 1.40 -0.28 18.40
C GLU A 38 0.72 -0.89 17.16
N ARG A 39 -0.31 -0.23 16.63
CA ARG A 39 -0.98 -0.65 15.39
C ARG A 39 0.01 -0.63 14.21
N GLY A 40 0.79 0.42 14.03
CA GLY A 40 1.79 0.51 12.97
C GLY A 40 2.85 -0.59 13.04
N GLN A 41 3.31 -0.94 14.25
CA GLN A 41 4.25 -2.04 14.48
C GLN A 41 3.64 -3.40 14.11
N LEU A 42 2.39 -3.66 14.50
CA LEU A 42 1.68 -4.90 14.16
C LEU A 42 1.61 -5.10 12.64
N PHE A 43 1.20 -4.07 11.91
CA PHE A 43 1.14 -4.13 10.45
C PHE A 43 2.53 -4.34 9.82
N SER A 44 3.56 -3.69 10.34
CA SER A 44 4.94 -3.93 9.88
C SER A 44 5.39 -5.38 10.06
N ALA A 45 5.02 -6.03 11.16
CA ALA A 45 5.31 -7.45 11.39
C ALA A 45 4.57 -8.35 10.39
N ILE A 46 3.27 -8.11 10.17
CA ILE A 46 2.46 -8.85 9.19
C ILE A 46 3.07 -8.74 7.79
N SER A 47 3.55 -7.56 7.39
CA SER A 47 4.23 -7.35 6.10
C SER A 47 5.42 -8.29 5.90
N HIS A 48 6.29 -8.32 6.91
CA HIS A 48 7.50 -9.12 6.90
C HIS A 48 7.16 -10.62 6.81
N ASP A 49 6.16 -11.04 7.58
CA ASP A 49 5.71 -12.42 7.63
C ASP A 49 5.04 -12.86 6.33
N LEU A 50 4.38 -11.95 5.59
CA LEU A 50 3.82 -12.21 4.26
C LEU A 50 4.87 -12.28 3.15
N ARG A 51 5.99 -11.56 3.27
CA ARG A 51 7.07 -11.62 2.27
C ARG A 51 7.63 -13.04 2.11
N THR A 52 7.77 -13.77 3.21
CA THR A 52 8.31 -15.14 3.22
C THR A 52 7.48 -16.15 2.40
N PRO A 53 6.16 -16.30 2.61
CA PRO A 53 5.33 -17.19 1.79
C PRO A 53 5.21 -16.71 0.34
N ILE A 54 5.17 -15.40 0.07
CA ILE A 54 5.16 -14.87 -1.31
C ILE A 54 6.43 -15.27 -2.05
N THR A 55 7.60 -15.06 -1.45
CA THR A 55 8.88 -15.49 -2.04
C THR A 55 8.90 -17.00 -2.27
N ARG A 56 8.38 -17.79 -1.34
CA ARG A 56 8.29 -19.25 -1.51
C ARG A 56 7.36 -19.64 -2.66
N LEU A 57 6.26 -18.92 -2.86
CA LEU A 57 5.38 -19.13 -4.01
C LEU A 57 6.06 -18.76 -5.33
N ARG A 58 6.81 -17.64 -5.39
CA ARG A 58 7.62 -17.28 -6.57
C ARG A 58 8.58 -18.39 -6.95
N LEU A 59 9.34 -18.93 -6.00
CA LEU A 59 10.25 -20.06 -6.25
C LEU A 59 9.52 -21.31 -6.78
N ARG A 60 8.27 -21.54 -6.38
CA ARG A 60 7.47 -22.68 -6.90
C ARG A 60 6.96 -22.41 -8.31
N VAL A 61 6.62 -21.16 -8.62
CA VAL A 61 6.19 -20.72 -9.96
C VAL A 61 7.34 -20.84 -10.96
N GLU A 62 8.58 -20.55 -10.54
CA GLU A 62 9.79 -20.76 -11.35
C GLU A 62 9.99 -22.22 -11.80
N LEU A 63 9.41 -23.19 -11.09
CA LEU A 63 9.50 -24.62 -11.41
C LEU A 63 8.42 -25.11 -12.40
N LEU A 64 7.52 -24.24 -12.84
CA LEU A 64 6.49 -24.60 -13.82
C LEU A 64 7.09 -24.76 -15.22
N GLU A 65 6.72 -25.84 -15.91
CA GLU A 65 7.16 -26.11 -17.30
C GLU A 65 6.42 -25.25 -18.33
N ASP A 66 5.18 -24.85 -18.02
CA ASP A 66 4.37 -23.98 -18.87
C ASP A 66 4.77 -22.50 -18.65
N GLU A 67 5.48 -21.93 -19.63
CA GLU A 67 5.92 -20.54 -19.60
C GLU A 67 4.77 -19.51 -19.54
N GLN A 68 3.60 -19.82 -20.14
CA GLN A 68 2.45 -18.91 -20.08
C GLN A 68 1.86 -18.92 -18.66
N LEU A 69 1.72 -20.10 -18.07
CA LEU A 69 1.21 -20.25 -16.71
C LEU A 69 2.18 -19.64 -15.69
N GLN A 70 3.49 -19.83 -15.88
CA GLN A 70 4.53 -19.21 -15.08
C GLN A 70 4.42 -17.67 -15.11
N ARG A 71 4.32 -17.07 -16.30
CA ARG A 71 4.15 -15.61 -16.44
C ARG A 71 2.89 -15.10 -15.75
N LYS A 72 1.77 -15.80 -15.87
CA LYS A 72 0.51 -15.43 -15.20
C LYS A 72 0.66 -15.43 -13.67
N PHE A 73 1.15 -16.52 -13.08
CA PHE A 73 1.32 -16.58 -11.63
C PHE A 73 2.36 -15.61 -11.10
N SER A 74 3.44 -15.33 -11.84
CA SER A 74 4.40 -14.30 -11.45
C SER A 74 3.74 -12.93 -11.38
N ARG A 75 2.91 -12.56 -12.36
CA ARG A 75 2.15 -11.30 -12.34
C ARG A 75 1.18 -11.23 -11.16
N ASP A 76 0.45 -12.32 -10.86
CA ASP A 76 -0.46 -12.37 -9.71
C ASP A 76 0.30 -12.20 -8.37
N LEU A 77 1.50 -12.77 -8.25
CA LEU A 77 2.35 -12.62 -7.07
C LEU A 77 2.90 -11.20 -6.93
N ASP A 78 3.26 -10.55 -8.04
CA ASP A 78 3.68 -9.15 -8.06
C ASP A 78 2.54 -8.24 -7.60
N GLU A 79 1.32 -8.49 -8.08
CA GLU A 79 0.12 -7.78 -7.66
C GLU A 79 -0.20 -8.00 -6.17
N LEU A 80 -0.08 -9.24 -5.68
CA LEU A 80 -0.30 -9.53 -4.27
C LEU A 80 0.74 -8.83 -3.38
N GLU A 81 2.01 -8.79 -3.80
CA GLU A 81 3.05 -8.05 -3.09
C GLU A 81 2.74 -6.54 -3.05
N LEU A 82 2.24 -6.00 -4.16
CA LEU A 82 1.83 -4.60 -4.29
C LEU A 82 0.64 -4.27 -3.37
N LEU A 83 -0.42 -5.08 -3.40
CA LEU A 83 -1.60 -4.92 -2.54
C LEU A 83 -1.25 -4.99 -1.05
N VAL A 84 -0.37 -5.92 -0.66
CA VAL A 84 0.12 -6.00 0.72
C VAL A 84 0.86 -4.72 1.10
N LYS A 85 1.79 -4.23 0.27
CA LYS A 85 2.50 -2.96 0.52
C LYS A 85 1.52 -1.79 0.64
N GLY A 86 0.55 -1.67 -0.26
CA GLY A 86 -0.47 -0.63 -0.25
C GLY A 86 -1.33 -0.64 1.01
N ALA A 87 -1.86 -1.81 1.40
CA ALA A 87 -2.67 -1.96 2.61
C ALA A 87 -1.92 -1.54 3.88
N LEU A 88 -0.63 -1.87 3.97
CA LEU A 88 0.23 -1.48 5.08
C LEU A 88 0.53 0.02 5.11
N GLN A 89 0.61 0.63 3.93
CA GLN A 89 0.86 2.06 3.78
C GLN A 89 -0.37 2.88 4.17
N CYS A 90 -1.57 2.42 3.83
CA CYS A 90 -2.84 3.01 4.28
C CYS A 90 -2.98 2.99 5.81
N VAL A 91 -2.42 1.99 6.50
CA VAL A 91 -2.45 1.96 7.98
C VAL A 91 -1.45 2.95 8.58
N LYS A 92 -0.34 3.21 7.90
CA LYS A 92 0.71 4.13 8.39
C LYS A 92 0.35 5.61 8.24
N ASP A 93 -0.69 5.96 7.49
CA ASP A 93 -1.26 7.32 7.35
C ASP A 93 -0.22 8.47 7.41
N THR A 94 0.73 8.40 6.48
CA THR A 94 1.55 9.55 6.06
C THR A 94 1.74 9.46 4.56
N ASP A 95 0.72 9.81 3.78
CA ASP A 95 0.70 9.60 2.32
C ASP A 95 0.98 8.14 1.90
N ILE A 96 0.61 7.81 0.66
CA ILE A 96 1.20 6.65 0.02
C ILE A 96 2.69 7.01 -0.20
N HIS A 97 3.56 6.72 0.77
CA HIS A 97 5.03 6.77 0.68
C HIS A 97 5.56 5.63 -0.22
N GLU A 98 5.08 5.62 -1.46
CA GLU A 98 5.66 4.80 -2.50
C GLU A 98 6.74 5.64 -3.18
N ASN A 99 7.88 5.00 -3.44
CA ASN A 99 8.94 5.65 -4.20
C ASN A 99 8.49 5.84 -5.65
N ILE A 100 9.02 6.89 -6.27
CA ILE A 100 8.88 7.05 -7.71
C ILE A 100 9.72 5.96 -8.36
N GLU A 101 9.06 5.05 -9.06
CA GLU A 101 9.69 3.93 -9.77
C GLU A 101 9.34 4.02 -11.28
N PRO A 102 10.20 3.50 -12.16
CA PRO A 102 9.88 3.38 -13.58
C PRO A 102 8.78 2.34 -13.78
N VAL A 103 7.60 2.80 -14.21
CA VAL A 103 6.41 1.98 -14.48
C VAL A 103 6.25 1.79 -15.99
N ASP A 104 6.11 0.54 -16.42
CA ASP A 104 5.69 0.22 -17.78
C ASP A 104 4.17 0.40 -17.90
N LEU A 105 3.75 1.51 -18.52
CA LEU A 105 2.34 1.83 -18.70
C LEU A 105 1.62 0.86 -19.66
N ASN A 106 2.34 0.28 -20.63
CA ASN A 106 1.72 -0.65 -21.57
C ASN A 106 1.37 -1.95 -20.84
N ALA A 107 2.32 -2.49 -20.07
CA ALA A 107 2.08 -3.69 -19.25
C ALA A 107 1.00 -3.47 -18.19
N LEU A 108 0.96 -2.29 -17.56
CA LEU A 108 -0.08 -1.91 -16.60
C LEU A 108 -1.47 -1.91 -17.25
N LEU A 109 -1.60 -1.23 -18.40
CA LEU A 109 -2.86 -1.11 -19.13
C LEU A 109 -3.33 -2.47 -19.63
N GLU A 110 -2.44 -3.27 -20.24
CA GLU A 110 -2.74 -4.65 -20.66
C GLU A 110 -3.34 -5.46 -19.52
N CYS A 111 -2.75 -5.39 -18.33
CA CYS A 111 -3.26 -6.10 -17.15
C CYS A 111 -4.65 -5.60 -16.72
N LEU A 112 -4.91 -4.29 -16.81
CA LEU A 112 -6.20 -3.70 -16.47
C LEU A 112 -7.30 -4.05 -17.47
N VAL A 113 -6.96 -4.15 -18.76
CA VAL A 113 -7.93 -4.43 -19.83
C VAL A 113 -8.10 -5.92 -20.12
N GLU A 114 -7.14 -6.78 -19.75
CA GLU A 114 -7.18 -8.25 -19.97
C GLU A 114 -8.53 -8.87 -19.55
N PRO A 115 -9.09 -8.60 -18.35
CA PRO A 115 -10.38 -9.17 -17.94
C PRO A 115 -11.57 -8.79 -18.83
N TRP A 116 -11.51 -7.62 -19.47
CA TRP A 116 -12.61 -7.06 -20.27
C TRP A 116 -12.54 -7.45 -21.74
N LEU A 117 -11.37 -7.92 -22.19
CA LEU A 117 -11.10 -8.36 -23.56
C LEU A 117 -11.22 -9.88 -23.75
N LEU A 118 -11.35 -10.65 -22.66
CA LEU A 118 -11.66 -12.09 -22.70
C LEU A 118 -13.06 -12.35 -23.30
N ALA A 119 -13.32 -13.59 -23.73
CA ALA A 119 -14.56 -13.98 -24.43
C ALA A 119 -15.85 -13.75 -23.61
N ASP A 120 -15.75 -13.72 -22.27
CA ASP A 120 -16.85 -13.40 -21.35
C ASP A 120 -16.93 -11.90 -21.00
N GLY A 121 -15.97 -11.11 -21.49
CA GLY A 121 -15.92 -9.67 -21.37
C GLY A 121 -17.00 -9.01 -22.23
N ASN A 122 -17.57 -7.92 -21.74
CA ASN A 122 -18.62 -7.17 -22.42
C ASN A 122 -18.10 -6.28 -23.58
N GLY A 123 -16.81 -6.38 -23.95
CA GLY A 123 -16.22 -5.73 -25.14
C GLY A 123 -16.27 -4.20 -25.12
N ARG A 124 -16.51 -3.60 -23.94
CA ARG A 124 -16.74 -2.15 -23.77
C ARG A 124 -15.46 -1.32 -23.62
N VAL A 125 -14.31 -1.97 -23.58
CA VAL A 125 -13.02 -1.32 -23.40
C VAL A 125 -12.22 -1.44 -24.68
N THR A 126 -11.71 -0.31 -25.16
CA THR A 126 -10.78 -0.24 -26.29
C THR A 126 -9.52 0.48 -25.83
N GLN A 127 -8.35 -0.06 -26.15
CA GLN A 127 -7.05 0.56 -25.89
C GLN A 127 -6.53 1.14 -27.21
N GLN A 128 -6.08 2.39 -27.19
CA GLN A 128 -5.42 3.03 -28.33
C GLN A 128 -4.19 3.80 -27.84
N GLY A 129 -3.10 3.71 -28.60
CA GLY A 129 -1.82 4.34 -28.28
C GLY A 129 -0.86 3.42 -27.53
N GLU A 130 0.41 3.85 -27.46
CA GLU A 130 1.51 3.11 -26.84
C GLU A 130 2.43 4.09 -26.11
N ALA A 131 2.82 3.75 -24.89
CA ALA A 131 3.85 4.46 -24.16
C ALA A 131 5.23 4.09 -24.72
N HIS A 132 6.01 5.08 -25.14
CA HIS A 132 7.33 4.86 -25.76
C HIS A 132 8.49 4.89 -24.74
N ALA A 133 8.18 5.13 -23.46
CA ALA A 133 9.14 5.16 -22.37
C ALA A 133 8.46 4.81 -21.04
N ALA A 134 9.22 4.31 -20.07
CA ALA A 134 8.73 4.09 -18.72
C ALA A 134 8.29 5.41 -18.06
N TYR A 135 7.15 5.38 -17.38
CA TYR A 135 6.64 6.52 -16.63
C TYR A 135 7.18 6.49 -15.21
N SER A 136 7.87 7.55 -14.79
CA SER A 136 8.30 7.70 -13.39
C SER A 136 7.10 8.11 -12.53
N GLY A 137 6.55 7.16 -11.79
CA GLY A 137 5.37 7.38 -10.97
C GLY A 137 5.33 6.49 -9.74
N LYS A 138 4.22 6.60 -9.01
CA LYS A 138 3.89 5.74 -7.87
C LYS A 138 3.02 4.57 -8.39
N PRO A 139 3.55 3.35 -8.57
CA PRO A 139 2.81 2.21 -9.13
C PRO A 139 1.42 1.99 -8.52
N LEU A 140 1.29 2.04 -7.18
CA LEU A 140 0.02 1.87 -6.46
C LEU A 140 -0.96 3.01 -6.69
N ALA A 141 -0.49 4.23 -6.96
CA ALA A 141 -1.36 5.37 -7.21
C ALA A 141 -1.86 5.44 -8.66
N LEU A 142 -1.21 4.71 -9.58
CA LEU A 142 -1.56 4.64 -10.99
C LEU A 142 -2.54 3.52 -11.33
N LYS A 143 -2.65 2.51 -10.46
CA LYS A 143 -3.59 1.40 -10.56
C LYS A 143 -4.94 1.77 -9.94
#